data_AF-A0A4R1BQK9-F1
#
_entry.id   AF-A0A4R1BQK9-F1
#
_cell.length_a   1.000
_cell.length_b   1.000
_cell.length_c   1.000
_cell.angle_alpha   90.00
_cell.angle_beta   90.00
_cell.angle_gamma   90.00
#
_symmetry.space_group_name_H-M   'P 1'
#
loop_
_entity.id
_entity.type
_entity.pdbx_description
1 polymer ?
#
loop_
_entity_poly.entity_id
_entity_poly.type
_entity_poly.pdbx_seq_one_letter_code
_entity_poly.pdbx_strand_id
1 'polypeptide(L)'
;MNLARDFYQQLTPREVPSVELRKVGQVAVVVFATLAFTLAVLMPDIVTAIVFAYTLYSAGLLVPLYAGYLWRGATPAAGMLSVIGGGGTALVWYILGEPLGLPPIVPAIAVALVAIVLVSLLTEGPSREQLRVFDA
;
A
#
# COMPACT_ATOMS: atom_id res chain seq x y z
N MET A 1 -4.33 22.71 -7.51
CA MET A 1 -3.55 21.55 -7.98
C MET A 1 -4.36 20.30 -7.68
N ASN A 2 -4.88 19.64 -8.73
CA ASN A 2 -5.85 18.55 -8.62
C ASN A 2 -5.14 17.20 -8.50
N LEU A 3 -4.69 16.84 -7.29
CA LEU A 3 -4.06 15.54 -7.00
C LEU A 3 -4.94 14.34 -7.41
N ALA A 4 -6.26 14.50 -7.38
CA ALA A 4 -7.20 13.46 -7.77
C ALA A 4 -7.12 13.08 -9.26
N ARG A 5 -6.64 13.97 -10.14
CA ARG A 5 -6.57 13.71 -11.58
C ARG A 5 -5.35 12.88 -11.95
N ASP A 6 -4.22 13.16 -11.31
CA ASP A 6 -2.94 12.49 -11.63
C ASP A 6 -2.88 11.06 -11.09
N PHE A 7 -3.52 10.80 -9.93
CA PHE A 7 -3.60 9.43 -9.39
C PHE A 7 -4.53 8.52 -10.21
N TYR A 8 -5.49 9.09 -10.94
CA TYR A 8 -6.56 8.31 -11.55
C TYR A 8 -6.27 7.90 -13.01
N GLN A 9 -5.59 8.73 -13.78
CA GLN A 9 -5.31 8.43 -15.19
C GLN A 9 -4.26 7.33 -15.42
N GLN A 10 -3.53 6.91 -14.39
CA GLN A 10 -2.49 5.87 -14.52
C GLN A 10 -3.00 4.43 -14.28
N LEU A 11 -4.29 4.22 -13.98
CA LEU A 11 -4.80 2.93 -13.49
C LEU A 11 -5.53 2.04 -14.51
N THR A 12 -6.20 2.56 -15.56
CA THR A 12 -6.99 1.67 -16.45
C THR A 12 -7.28 2.28 -17.84
N PRO A 13 -7.09 1.54 -18.97
CA PRO A 13 -7.59 1.91 -20.29
C PRO A 13 -9.10 1.62 -20.46
N ARG A 14 -9.91 1.88 -19.43
CA ARG A 14 -11.37 1.70 -19.45
C ARG A 14 -12.02 2.91 -18.80
N GLU A 15 -12.86 3.62 -19.57
CA GLU A 15 -13.62 4.79 -19.12
C GLU A 15 -14.63 4.38 -18.03
N VAL A 16 -14.19 4.43 -16.76
CA VAL A 16 -15.11 4.39 -15.62
C VAL A 16 -15.64 5.83 -15.41
N PRO A 17 -16.96 6.04 -15.36
CA PRO A 17 -17.55 7.37 -15.28
C PRO A 17 -17.01 8.19 -14.09
N SER A 18 -16.54 9.40 -14.36
CA SER A 18 -15.82 10.32 -13.45
C SER A 18 -16.51 10.63 -12.11
N VAL A 19 -17.83 10.44 -12.02
CA VAL A 19 -18.64 10.69 -10.82
C VAL A 19 -18.47 9.58 -9.77
N GLU A 20 -18.28 8.33 -10.18
CA GLU A 20 -18.08 7.21 -9.26
C GLU A 20 -16.73 7.28 -8.56
N LEU A 21 -15.72 7.78 -9.26
CA LEU A 21 -14.32 7.83 -8.80
C LEU A 21 -14.13 8.86 -7.70
N ARG A 22 -14.82 9.99 -7.84
CA ARG A 22 -14.88 10.99 -6.78
C ARG A 22 -15.56 10.44 -5.52
N LYS A 23 -16.64 9.66 -5.67
CA LYS A 23 -17.34 9.03 -4.53
C LYS A 23 -16.46 7.97 -3.85
N VAL A 24 -15.78 7.11 -4.61
CA VAL A 24 -14.85 6.11 -4.07
C VAL A 24 -13.71 6.79 -3.30
N GLY A 25 -13.11 7.84 -3.88
CA GLY A 25 -12.07 8.62 -3.21
C GLY A 25 -12.56 9.27 -1.92
N GLN A 26 -13.76 9.86 -1.92
CA GLN A 26 -14.36 10.45 -0.72
C GLN A 26 -14.63 9.41 0.37
N VAL A 27 -15.19 8.25 0.00
CA VAL A 27 -15.44 7.15 0.95
C VAL A 27 -14.13 6.61 1.51
N ALA A 28 -13.11 6.41 0.68
CA ALA A 28 -11.79 5.96 1.13
C ALA A 28 -11.19 6.95 2.14
N VAL A 29 -11.23 8.26 1.85
CA VAL A 29 -10.74 9.29 2.77
C VAL A 29 -11.48 9.24 4.10
N VAL A 30 -12.81 9.12 4.10
CA VAL A 30 -13.60 9.01 5.34
C VAL A 30 -13.21 7.76 6.12
N VAL A 31 -13.08 6.61 5.46
CA VAL A 31 -12.67 5.34 6.10
C VAL A 31 -11.28 5.46 6.73
N PHE A 32 -10.29 5.96 5.98
CA PHE A 32 -8.94 6.15 6.50
C PHE A 32 -8.88 7.19 7.61
N ALA A 33 -9.66 8.28 7.54
CA ALA A 33 -9.73 9.28 8.58
C ALA A 33 -10.32 8.71 9.88
N THR A 34 -11.42 7.95 9.78
CA THR A 34 -12.00 7.27 10.94
C THR A 34 -11.02 6.28 11.54
N LEU A 35 -10.37 5.46 10.72
CA LEU A 35 -9.37 4.50 11.18
C LEU A 35 -8.19 5.17 11.88
N ALA A 36 -7.62 6.21 11.27
CA ALA A 36 -6.51 6.97 11.84
C ALA A 36 -6.90 7.66 13.16
N PHE A 37 -8.11 8.21 13.23
CA PHE A 37 -8.64 8.81 14.46
C PHE A 37 -8.79 7.77 15.57
N THR A 38 -9.38 6.60 15.27
CA THR A 38 -9.50 5.51 16.24
C THR A 38 -8.14 5.06 16.75
N LEU A 39 -7.16 4.87 15.87
CA LEU A 39 -5.80 4.50 16.27
C LEU A 39 -5.16 5.58 17.14
N ALA A 40 -5.30 6.85 16.77
CA ALA A 40 -4.74 7.97 17.52
C ALA A 40 -5.28 8.04 18.96
N VAL A 41 -6.55 7.69 19.18
CA VAL A 41 -7.16 7.63 20.52
C VAL A 41 -6.69 6.41 21.32
N LEU A 42 -6.38 5.29 20.66
CA LEU A 42 -5.90 4.07 21.31
C LEU A 42 -4.40 4.13 21.66
N MET A 43 -3.63 5.01 21.01
CA MET A 43 -2.20 5.12 21.25
C MET A 43 -1.91 5.86 22.57
N PRO A 44 -1.11 5.29 23.48
CA PRO A 44 -0.85 5.89 24.78
C PRO A 44 0.05 7.12 24.72
N ASP A 45 0.90 7.22 23.69
CA ASP A 45 1.88 8.30 23.54
C ASP A 45 2.15 8.62 22.06
N ILE A 46 2.64 9.84 21.82
CA ILE A 46 2.92 10.34 20.47
C ILE A 46 4.10 9.62 19.80
N VAL A 47 5.04 9.08 20.56
CA VAL A 47 6.23 8.39 20.02
C VAL A 47 5.80 7.09 19.38
N THR A 48 4.94 6.32 20.04
CA THR A 48 4.32 5.09 19.50
C THR A 48 3.55 5.38 18.21
N ALA A 49 2.80 6.48 18.15
CA ALA A 49 2.09 6.89 16.93
C ALA A 49 3.02 7.19 15.77
N ILE A 50 4.12 7.89 16.02
CA ILE A 50 5.14 8.20 15.01
C ILE A 50 5.83 6.91 14.52
N VAL A 51 6.22 6.02 15.43
CA VAL A 51 6.86 4.73 15.08
C VAL A 51 5.94 3.84 14.26
N PHE A 52 4.66 3.77 14.62
CA PHE A 52 3.66 3.04 13.86
C PHE A 52 3.46 3.63 12.46
N ALA A 53 3.39 4.95 12.33
CA ALA A 53 3.29 5.62 11.03
C ALA A 53 4.50 5.31 10.13
N TYR A 54 5.72 5.35 10.68
CA TYR A 54 6.94 4.95 9.97
C TYR A 54 6.93 3.47 9.57
N THR A 55 6.40 2.60 10.42
CA THR A 55 6.22 1.18 10.11
C THR A 55 5.27 0.98 8.93
N LEU A 56 4.13 1.68 8.93
CA LEU A 56 3.16 1.61 7.85
C LEU A 56 3.72 2.15 6.54
N TYR A 57 4.47 3.26 6.59
CA TYR A 57 5.13 3.84 5.43
C TYR A 57 6.22 2.91 4.87
N SER A 58 7.08 2.37 5.73
CA SER A 58 8.19 1.50 5.30
C SER A 58 7.69 0.18 4.74
N ALA A 59 6.81 -0.55 5.44
CA ALA A 59 6.30 -1.82 4.98
C ALA A 59 5.34 -1.67 3.79
N GLY A 60 4.50 -0.63 3.81
CA GLY A 60 3.49 -0.39 2.79
C GLY A 60 4.07 0.16 1.49
N LEU A 61 5.00 1.12 1.55
CA LEU A 61 5.47 1.84 0.36
C LEU A 61 6.84 1.36 -0.13
N LEU A 62 7.81 1.14 0.74
CA LEU A 62 9.18 0.88 0.30
C LEU A 62 9.29 -0.47 -0.42
N VAL A 63 8.63 -1.51 0.09
CA VAL A 63 8.67 -2.85 -0.53
C VAL A 63 8.21 -2.83 -1.99
N PRO A 64 7.00 -2.33 -2.33
CA PRO A 64 6.56 -2.27 -3.72
C PRO A 64 7.33 -1.25 -4.55
N LEU A 65 7.80 -0.15 -3.96
CA LEU A 65 8.61 0.84 -4.65
C LEU A 65 9.95 0.25 -5.11
N TYR A 66 10.70 -0.39 -4.21
CA TYR A 66 11.97 -1.01 -4.55
C TYR A 66 11.80 -2.21 -5.48
N ALA A 67 10.76 -3.01 -5.28
CA ALA A 67 10.44 -4.10 -6.21
C ALA A 67 10.14 -3.57 -7.62
N GLY A 68 9.36 -2.49 -7.74
CA GLY A 68 9.10 -1.83 -9.01
C GLY A 68 10.33 -1.20 -9.66
N TYR A 69 11.32 -0.78 -8.89
CA TYR A 69 12.57 -0.19 -9.40
C TYR A 69 13.65 -1.21 -9.75
N LEU A 70 13.74 -2.31 -9.00
CA LEU A 70 14.82 -3.31 -9.15
C LEU A 70 14.39 -4.53 -9.98
N TRP A 71 13.09 -4.78 -10.13
CA TRP A 71 12.58 -6.00 -10.76
C TRP A 71 11.61 -5.70 -11.91
N ARG A 72 12.04 -6.04 -13.13
CA ARG A 72 11.24 -5.92 -14.37
C ARG A 72 9.96 -6.75 -14.38
N GLY A 73 9.80 -7.70 -13.45
CA GLY A 73 8.60 -8.55 -13.32
C GLY A 73 7.53 -8.00 -12.38
N ALA A 74 7.79 -6.89 -11.66
CA ALA A 74 6.85 -6.36 -10.68
C ALA A 74 5.60 -5.78 -11.37
N THR A 75 4.42 -6.33 -11.07
CA THR A 75 3.16 -5.88 -11.68
C THR A 75 2.46 -4.82 -10.82
N PRO A 76 1.67 -3.90 -11.42
CA PRO A 76 0.91 -2.91 -10.65
C PRO A 76 -0.07 -3.54 -9.65
N ALA A 77 -0.70 -4.65 -10.03
CA ALA A 77 -1.59 -5.41 -9.16
C ALA A 77 -0.85 -5.98 -7.95
N ALA A 78 0.37 -6.50 -8.15
CA ALA A 78 1.22 -6.98 -7.08
C ALA A 78 1.69 -5.87 -6.15
N GLY A 79 2.02 -4.70 -6.70
CA GLY A 79 2.33 -3.50 -5.93
C GLY A 79 1.17 -3.11 -5.01
N MET A 80 -0.06 -3.04 -5.55
CA MET A 80 -1.24 -2.68 -4.77
C MET A 80 -1.57 -3.69 -3.67
N LEU A 81 -1.54 -4.99 -3.98
CA LEU A 81 -1.80 -6.04 -2.99
C LEU A 81 -0.70 -6.10 -1.92
N SER A 82 0.55 -5.78 -2.26
CA SER A 82 1.64 -5.63 -1.31
C SER A 82 1.40 -4.47 -0.33
N VAL A 83 0.95 -3.30 -0.82
CA VAL A 83 0.64 -2.14 0.05
C VAL A 83 -0.48 -2.50 1.02
N ILE A 84 -1.58 -3.05 0.49
CA ILE A 84 -2.77 -3.37 1.29
C ILE A 84 -2.47 -4.50 2.28
N GLY A 85 -1.80 -5.55 1.82
CA GLY A 85 -1.41 -6.70 2.64
C GLY A 85 -0.43 -6.31 3.74
N GLY A 86 0.65 -5.60 3.39
CA GLY A 86 1.64 -5.13 4.35
C GLY A 86 1.05 -4.15 5.37
N GLY A 87 0.33 -3.13 4.90
CA GLY A 87 -0.30 -2.14 5.77
C GLY A 87 -1.40 -2.71 6.66
N GLY A 88 -2.26 -3.58 6.10
CA GLY A 88 -3.29 -4.28 6.86
C GLY A 88 -2.70 -5.23 7.91
N THR A 89 -1.61 -5.92 7.58
CA THR A 89 -0.89 -6.79 8.52
C THR A 89 -0.32 -5.97 9.68
N ALA A 90 0.34 -4.83 9.40
CA ALA A 90 0.88 -3.96 10.45
C ALA A 90 -0.22 -3.50 11.42
N LEU A 91 -1.38 -3.11 10.88
CA LEU A 91 -2.53 -2.67 11.66
C LEU A 91 -3.09 -3.78 12.54
N VAL A 92 -3.35 -4.95 11.97
CA VAL A 92 -3.90 -6.11 12.70
C VAL A 92 -2.93 -6.56 13.77
N TRP A 93 -1.62 -6.61 13.46
CA TRP A 93 -0.59 -7.02 14.42
C TRP A 93 -0.48 -6.05 15.61
N TYR A 94 -0.63 -4.75 15.35
CA TYR A 94 -0.65 -3.74 16.40
C TYR A 94 -1.89 -3.85 17.29
N ILE A 95 -3.08 -4.01 16.71
CA ILE A 95 -4.34 -4.16 17.47
C ILE A 95 -4.33 -5.42 18.33
N LEU A 96 -3.68 -6.49 17.87
CA LEU A 96 -3.50 -7.73 18.63
C LEU A 96 -2.47 -7.62 19.77
N GLY A 97 -1.82 -6.46 19.93
CA GLY A 97 -0.85 -6.23 20.99
C GLY A 97 0.49 -6.91 20.74
N GLU A 98 0.94 -6.94 19.48
CA GLU A 98 2.24 -7.53 19.08
C GLU A 98 2.36 -9.00 19.48
N PRO A 99 1.53 -9.89 18.91
CA PRO A 99 1.63 -11.31 19.21
C PRO A 99 3.06 -11.78 18.93
N LEU A 100 3.62 -12.56 19.87
CA LEU A 100 5.02 -13.01 19.89
C LEU A 100 6.07 -11.96 20.31
N GLY A 101 5.66 -10.76 20.75
CA GLY A 101 6.58 -9.67 21.10
C GLY A 101 7.36 -9.14 19.89
N LEU A 102 6.85 -9.40 18.68
CA LEU A 102 7.45 -8.95 17.44
C LEU A 102 6.87 -7.59 17.04
N PRO A 103 7.72 -6.60 16.72
CA PRO A 103 7.26 -5.32 16.22
C PRO A 103 6.44 -5.49 14.92
N PRO A 104 5.36 -4.73 14.71
CA PRO A 104 4.46 -4.88 13.56
C PRO A 104 5.14 -4.80 12.19
N ILE A 105 6.31 -4.15 12.11
CA ILE A 105 7.09 -4.01 10.88
C ILE A 105 7.57 -5.35 10.32
N VAL A 106 7.92 -6.30 11.18
CA VAL A 106 8.49 -7.60 10.79
C VAL A 106 7.47 -8.43 9.97
N PRO A 107 6.27 -8.73 10.49
CA PRO A 107 5.27 -9.47 9.74
C PRO A 107 4.73 -8.65 8.56
N ALA A 108 4.65 -7.32 8.68
CA ALA A 108 4.17 -6.46 7.60
C ALA A 108 5.08 -6.50 6.37
N ILE A 109 6.39 -6.37 6.56
CA ILE A 109 7.37 -6.49 5.47
C ILE A 109 7.34 -7.90 4.87
N ALA A 110 7.26 -8.94 5.71
CA ALA A 110 7.20 -10.32 5.24
C ALA A 110 5.98 -10.55 4.33
N VAL A 111 4.79 -10.11 4.76
CA VAL A 111 3.56 -10.22 3.96
C VAL A 111 3.65 -9.38 2.69
N ALA A 112 4.18 -8.16 2.75
CA ALA A 112 4.36 -7.31 1.58
C ALA A 112 5.28 -7.96 0.53
N LEU A 113 6.42 -8.50 0.95
CA LEU A 113 7.37 -9.19 0.07
C LEU A 113 6.77 -10.45 -0.56
N VAL A 114 6.06 -11.25 0.24
CA VAL A 114 5.40 -12.45 -0.27
C VAL A 114 4.29 -12.08 -1.26
N ALA A 115 3.47 -11.07 -0.92
CA ALA A 115 2.40 -10.60 -1.80
C ALA A 115 2.95 -10.09 -3.12
N ILE A 116 3.99 -9.25 -3.12
CA ILE A 116 4.53 -8.72 -4.38
C ILE A 116 5.15 -9.82 -5.24
N VAL A 117 5.86 -10.78 -4.65
CA VAL A 117 6.47 -11.88 -5.41
C VAL A 117 5.41 -12.80 -5.98
N LEU A 118 4.51 -13.32 -5.14
CA LEU A 118 3.49 -14.28 -5.56
C LEU A 118 2.51 -13.67 -6.56
N VAL A 119 2.02 -12.46 -6.31
CA VAL A 119 1.07 -11.81 -7.22
C VAL A 119 1.76 -11.44 -8.53
N SER A 120 3.02 -10.96 -8.51
CA SER A 120 3.72 -10.66 -9.76
C SER A 120 3.90 -11.89 -10.65
N LEU A 121 4.10 -13.07 -10.04
CA LEU A 121 4.21 -14.34 -10.77
C LEU A 121 2.85 -14.88 -11.27
N LEU A 122 1.76 -14.59 -10.56
CA LEU A 122 0.42 -15.06 -10.88
C LEU A 122 -0.35 -14.14 -11.83
N THR A 123 0.08 -12.89 -11.98
CA THR A 123 -0.59 -11.89 -12.82
C THR A 123 0.13 -11.74 -14.17
N GLU A 124 -0.58 -11.24 -15.18
CA GLU A 124 0.05 -10.88 -16.45
C GLU A 124 1.19 -9.87 -16.23
N GLY A 125 2.33 -10.12 -16.90
CA GLY A 125 3.53 -9.33 -16.74
C GLY A 125 3.37 -7.87 -17.18
N PRO A 126 4.28 -6.97 -16.77
CA PRO A 126 4.16 -5.53 -17.04
C PRO A 126 4.13 -5.22 -18.54
N SER A 127 3.36 -4.19 -18.92
CA SER A 127 3.25 -3.77 -20.32
C SER A 127 4.58 -3.23 -20.86
N ARG A 128 4.77 -3.27 -22.19
CA ARG A 128 5.98 -2.72 -22.84
C ARG A 128 6.21 -1.25 -22.52
N GLU A 129 5.15 -0.49 -22.25
CA GLU A 129 5.25 0.92 -21.85
C GLU A 129 5.83 1.07 -20.45
N GLN A 130 5.42 0.22 -19.50
CA GLN A 130 5.94 0.22 -18.12
C GLN A 130 7.41 -0.19 -18.08
N LEU A 131 7.84 -1.06 -18.98
CA LEU A 131 9.23 -1.50 -19.06
C LEU A 131 10.19 -0.44 -19.62
N ARG A 132 9.68 0.60 -20.32
CA ARG A 132 10.53 1.68 -20.86
C ARG A 132 11.31 2.42 -19.77
N VAL A 133 10.79 2.47 -18.55
CA VAL A 133 11.47 3.08 -17.39
C VAL A 133 12.79 2.37 -17.07
N PHE A 134 12.93 1.08 -17.41
CA PHE A 134 14.16 0.32 -17.20
C PHE A 134 15.15 0.37 -18.37
N ASP A 135 14.74 0.91 -19.52
CA ASP A 135 15.54 0.96 -20.75
C ASP A 135 15.99 2.40 -21.09
N ALA A 136 15.76 3.36 -20.19
CA ALA A 136 16.19 4.76 -20.26
C ALA A 136 17.49 4.98 -19.48
#